data_AF-A0A6L3JPR5-F1
#
_entry.id   AF-A0A6L3JPR5-F1
#
_cell.length_a   1.000
_cell.length_b   1.000
_cell.length_c   1.000
_cell.angle_alpha   90.00
_cell.angle_beta   90.00
_cell.angle_gamma   90.00
#
_symmetry.space_group_name_H-M   'P 1'
#
loop_
_entity.id
_entity.type
_entity.pdbx_description
1 polymer ?
#
loop_
_entity_poly.entity_id
_entity_poly.type
_entity_poly.pdbx_seq_one_letter_code
_entity_poly.pdbx_strand_id
1 'polypeptide(L)'
;MEENNKMDISRRGFLKTAALAGAAMAMPSGLGKVFASEAKQAETSDVVDIDAARIKGHRVLGTGKAAFEVSALGFGVMGMTYNRSQHPDKKECIRLLHEAVERGVTLFDTAIIYGPLTNENLAGEALSEFKGRINVTTKFGHEVIDGKGTGRQDSRPATIRRYCEESLRRLRLDSLPMFYQHRADPNTPAEEVAATIADLIKEGKVQRWGMCEVSAETIHKAHAICPLTAIQSEYHLMHRLVEENGVLDVCRELGIGFVPY
;
A
#
# COMPACT_ATOMS: atom_id res chain seq x y z
N MET A 1 -2.63 -21.33 -65.01
CA MET A 1 -1.82 -20.11 -65.01
C MET A 1 -2.43 -19.22 -63.96
N GLU A 2 -1.97 -19.33 -62.71
CA GLU A 2 -0.89 -18.49 -62.14
C GLU A 2 -1.42 -17.08 -61.87
N GLU A 3 -1.26 -16.44 -60.71
CA GLU A 3 -0.57 -16.78 -59.45
C GLU A 3 -1.05 -15.79 -58.38
N ASN A 4 -1.01 -16.22 -57.12
CA ASN A 4 -1.24 -15.41 -55.92
C ASN A 4 -0.17 -14.31 -55.77
N ASN A 5 -0.54 -13.13 -55.27
CA ASN A 5 0.44 -12.22 -54.66
C ASN A 5 0.03 -11.85 -53.22
N LYS A 6 0.62 -12.58 -52.27
CA LYS A 6 0.68 -12.28 -50.84
C LYS A 6 1.94 -11.44 -50.62
N MET A 7 1.80 -10.19 -50.16
CA MET A 7 2.96 -9.44 -49.66
C MET A 7 3.30 -9.91 -48.25
N ASP A 8 4.43 -10.61 -48.13
CA ASP A 8 5.09 -10.98 -46.89
C ASP A 8 6.14 -9.90 -46.55
N ILE A 9 5.99 -9.21 -45.42
CA ILE A 9 6.95 -8.20 -44.97
C ILE A 9 7.76 -8.80 -43.81
N SER A 10 8.96 -9.27 -44.14
CA SER A 10 9.93 -9.83 -43.19
C SER A 10 10.76 -8.75 -42.48
N ARG A 11 10.89 -8.90 -41.16
CA ARG A 11 11.42 -7.95 -40.16
C ARG A 11 12.95 -7.77 -40.11
N ARG A 12 13.70 -7.84 -41.21
CA ARG A 12 15.18 -7.82 -41.16
C ARG A 12 15.91 -6.71 -41.95
N GLY A 13 15.23 -5.65 -42.36
CA GLY A 13 15.79 -4.66 -43.29
C GLY A 13 16.18 -3.26 -42.77
N PHE A 14 16.14 -2.96 -41.46
CA PHE A 14 16.19 -1.54 -41.01
C PHE A 14 17.45 -1.08 -40.25
N LEU A 15 18.56 -1.83 -40.29
CA LEU A 15 19.81 -1.36 -39.68
C LEU A 15 20.99 -1.66 -40.58
N LYS A 16 21.35 -0.68 -41.42
CA LYS A 16 22.69 -0.40 -41.95
C LYS A 16 22.58 0.74 -42.96
N THR A 17 23.04 1.95 -42.60
CA THR A 17 23.83 2.89 -43.43
C THR A 17 23.99 4.22 -42.67
N ALA A 18 25.17 4.49 -42.13
CA ALA A 18 25.76 5.83 -42.04
C ALA A 18 27.22 5.71 -41.57
N ALA A 19 28.16 5.93 -42.49
CA ALA A 19 29.60 5.97 -42.25
C ALA A 19 30.16 7.33 -42.69
N LEU A 20 30.87 7.99 -41.75
CA LEU A 20 32.09 8.82 -41.85
C LEU A 20 32.33 9.81 -43.01
N ALA A 21 32.68 11.06 -42.67
CA ALA A 21 33.99 11.67 -42.95
C ALA A 21 34.12 13.12 -42.42
N GLY A 22 35.31 13.50 -41.90
CA GLY A 22 35.76 14.90 -41.77
C GLY A 22 36.62 15.19 -40.52
N ALA A 23 37.95 15.23 -40.68
CA ALA A 23 38.92 15.47 -39.62
C ALA A 23 39.64 16.84 -39.75
N ALA A 24 40.17 17.28 -38.59
CA ALA A 24 41.34 18.14 -38.33
C ALA A 24 41.19 19.67 -38.22
N MET A 25 41.57 20.21 -37.05
CA MET A 25 42.79 21.03 -36.88
C MET A 25 43.21 21.13 -35.40
N ALA A 26 44.50 21.36 -35.17
CA ALA A 26 45.27 21.03 -33.97
C ALA A 26 45.73 22.26 -33.12
N MET A 27 45.60 22.12 -31.78
CA MET A 27 46.60 22.41 -30.69
C MET A 27 46.92 23.88 -30.28
N PRO A 28 47.55 24.16 -29.08
CA PRO A 28 47.79 23.35 -27.86
C PRO A 28 47.52 24.07 -26.50
N SER A 29 47.79 23.36 -25.39
CA SER A 29 48.43 23.82 -24.11
C SER A 29 47.60 23.78 -22.82
N GLY A 30 48.18 23.14 -21.78
CA GLY A 30 47.82 23.37 -20.38
C GLY A 30 47.41 22.15 -19.56
N LEU A 31 48.36 21.25 -19.24
CA LEU A 31 48.22 20.32 -18.11
C LEU A 31 48.26 21.11 -16.79
N GLY A 32 47.11 21.62 -16.36
CA GLY A 32 46.91 22.16 -15.02
C GLY A 32 46.34 21.09 -14.10
N LYS A 33 47.13 20.63 -13.13
CA LYS A 33 46.62 19.88 -11.96
C LYS A 33 45.60 20.76 -11.25
N VAL A 34 44.32 20.43 -11.34
CA VAL A 34 43.30 21.05 -10.49
C VAL A 34 43.19 20.19 -9.24
N PHE A 35 43.75 20.71 -8.14
CA PHE A 35 43.45 20.22 -6.80
C PHE A 35 41.95 20.42 -6.56
N ALA A 36 41.21 19.34 -6.35
CA ALA A 36 39.90 19.42 -5.74
C ALA A 36 40.12 19.85 -4.28
N SER A 37 39.84 21.12 -3.95
CA SER A 37 39.75 21.52 -2.55
C SER A 37 38.54 20.81 -1.96
N GLU A 38 38.75 20.02 -0.91
CA GLU A 38 37.67 19.54 -0.07
C GLU A 38 36.90 20.76 0.44
N ALA A 39 35.70 20.98 -0.11
CA ALA A 39 34.75 21.90 0.45
C ALA A 39 34.28 21.28 1.78
N LYS A 40 34.83 21.81 2.86
CA LYS A 40 34.39 21.58 4.23
C LYS A 40 32.87 21.76 4.26
N GLN A 41 32.14 20.66 4.47
CA GLN A 41 30.71 20.70 4.72
C GLN A 41 30.51 21.61 5.94
N ALA A 42 29.92 22.77 5.70
CA ALA A 42 29.41 23.58 6.78
C ALA A 42 28.30 22.75 7.44
N GLU A 43 28.48 22.41 8.71
CA GLU A 43 27.38 21.96 9.56
C GLU A 43 26.39 23.13 9.67
N THR A 44 25.46 23.20 8.73
CA THR A 44 24.21 23.91 8.98
C THR A 44 23.45 23.04 9.96
N SER A 45 23.43 23.49 11.21
CA SER A 45 22.40 23.10 12.16
C SER A 45 21.09 23.72 11.67
N ASP A 46 20.58 23.20 10.57
CA ASP A 46 19.21 23.44 10.15
C ASP A 46 18.35 22.72 11.16
N VAL A 47 17.97 23.44 12.22
CA VAL A 47 16.74 23.16 12.93
C VAL A 47 15.65 23.36 11.88
N VAL A 48 15.39 22.30 11.13
CA VAL A 48 14.28 22.24 10.18
C VAL A 48 13.06 22.63 11.00
N ASP A 49 12.32 23.64 10.54
CA ASP A 49 11.10 24.06 11.19
C ASP A 49 10.09 22.89 11.15
N ILE A 50 10.09 22.07 12.20
CA ILE A 50 9.27 20.85 12.34
C ILE A 50 7.77 21.21 12.28
N ASP A 51 7.40 22.49 12.47
CA ASP A 51 6.02 22.96 12.38
C ASP A 51 5.50 23.11 10.94
N ALA A 52 6.36 23.23 9.92
CA ALA A 52 5.94 23.60 8.57
C ALA A 52 5.15 22.51 7.80
N ALA A 53 5.14 21.25 8.28
CA ALA A 53 4.38 20.18 7.61
C ALA A 53 3.84 19.11 8.59
N ARG A 54 3.26 19.54 9.71
CA ARG A 54 2.49 18.64 10.59
C ARG A 54 1.08 18.39 10.04
N ILE A 55 0.68 17.13 9.97
CA ILE A 55 -0.67 16.68 9.62
C ILE A 55 -1.56 16.91 10.83
N LYS A 56 -2.31 18.02 10.82
CA LYS A 56 -3.23 18.42 11.91
C LYS A 56 -4.67 17.97 11.70
N GLY A 57 -5.02 17.61 10.46
CA GLY A 57 -6.38 17.19 10.13
C GLY A 57 -6.63 15.75 10.57
N HIS A 58 -7.80 15.51 11.16
CA HIS A 58 -8.30 14.18 11.50
C HIS A 58 -9.61 13.90 10.75
N ARG A 59 -9.89 12.62 10.51
CA ARG A 59 -11.10 12.11 9.89
C ARG A 59 -11.60 10.92 10.71
N VAL A 60 -12.91 10.73 10.73
CA VAL A 60 -13.52 9.52 11.27
C VAL A 60 -13.99 8.68 10.10
N LEU A 61 -13.43 7.48 9.96
CA LEU A 61 -13.91 6.45 9.05
C LEU A 61 -15.05 5.69 9.72
N GLY A 62 -16.10 5.38 8.97
CA GLY A 62 -17.26 4.66 9.51
C GLY A 62 -18.09 5.48 10.49
N THR A 63 -19.11 4.85 11.08
CA THR A 63 -20.01 5.48 12.07
C THR A 63 -20.35 4.50 13.20
N GLY A 64 -20.90 5.03 14.30
CA GLY A 64 -21.35 4.23 15.44
C GLY A 64 -20.21 3.36 16.01
N LYS A 65 -20.47 2.05 16.18
CA LYS A 65 -19.47 1.09 16.68
C LYS A 65 -18.32 0.84 15.71
N ALA A 66 -18.51 1.16 14.43
CA ALA A 66 -17.48 1.05 13.40
C ALA A 66 -16.65 2.34 13.24
N ALA A 67 -16.94 3.39 14.01
CA ALA A 67 -16.19 4.64 13.94
C ALA A 67 -14.70 4.44 14.28
N PHE A 68 -13.85 5.02 13.46
CA PHE A 68 -12.40 4.89 13.54
C PHE A 68 -11.71 6.20 13.17
N GLU A 69 -11.19 6.90 14.18
CA GLU A 69 -10.51 8.17 14.00
C GLU A 69 -9.06 7.99 13.56
N VAL A 70 -8.68 8.71 12.51
CA VAL A 70 -7.37 8.65 11.86
C VAL A 70 -6.93 10.04 11.41
N SER A 71 -5.64 10.20 11.13
CA SER A 71 -5.12 11.39 10.44
C SER A 71 -5.72 11.49 9.04
N ALA A 72 -5.91 12.71 8.54
CA ALA A 72 -6.47 12.97 7.21
C ALA A 72 -5.60 12.42 6.08
N LEU A 73 -4.33 12.14 6.36
CA LEU A 73 -3.40 11.42 5.51
C LEU A 73 -2.86 10.21 6.28
N GLY A 74 -2.98 9.02 5.69
CA GLY A 74 -2.34 7.81 6.17
C GLY A 74 -1.00 7.56 5.47
N PHE A 75 -0.26 6.57 5.96
CA PHE A 75 0.99 6.12 5.36
C PHE A 75 0.90 4.67 4.91
N GLY A 76 1.01 4.44 3.60
CA GLY A 76 1.08 3.10 3.02
C GLY A 76 2.49 2.51 3.15
N VAL A 77 2.65 1.46 3.94
CA VAL A 77 3.96 0.85 4.24
C VAL A 77 4.48 -0.03 3.09
N MET A 78 3.60 -0.40 2.13
CA MET A 78 3.92 -1.29 1.00
C MET A 78 5.25 -0.96 0.31
N GLY A 79 5.47 0.33 -0.01
CA GLY A 79 6.61 0.77 -0.80
C GLY A 79 7.97 0.64 -0.12
N MET A 80 8.01 0.32 1.17
CA MET A 80 9.26 0.12 1.92
C MET A 80 9.95 -1.21 1.55
N THR A 81 9.20 -2.23 1.14
CA THR A 81 9.77 -3.57 0.83
C THR A 81 9.11 -4.29 -0.34
N TYR A 82 8.11 -3.69 -0.99
CA TYR A 82 7.33 -4.39 -2.01
C TYR A 82 6.84 -3.49 -3.14
N ASN A 83 6.77 -4.06 -4.35
CA ASN A 83 6.16 -3.51 -5.55
C ASN A 83 6.64 -2.10 -5.96
N ARG A 84 7.79 -1.67 -5.42
CA ARG A 84 8.58 -0.51 -5.80
C ARG A 84 9.99 -1.02 -6.11
N SER A 85 10.64 -0.46 -7.12
CA SER A 85 11.93 -0.94 -7.62
C SER A 85 13.02 -0.87 -6.55
N GLN A 86 13.79 0.21 -6.48
CA GLN A 86 14.71 0.42 -5.37
C GLN A 86 13.91 0.91 -4.16
N HIS A 87 14.25 0.41 -2.99
CA HIS A 87 13.73 0.88 -1.71
C HIS A 87 14.90 1.18 -0.78
N PRO A 88 14.73 2.11 0.19
CA PRO A 88 15.77 2.44 1.16
C PRO A 88 16.18 1.23 1.99
N ASP A 89 17.31 1.32 2.67
CA ASP A 89 17.67 0.26 3.62
C ASP A 89 16.69 0.22 4.81
N LYS A 90 16.78 -0.84 5.63
CA LYS A 90 15.88 -1.02 6.77
C LYS A 90 15.92 0.15 7.77
N LYS A 91 17.10 0.70 8.05
CA LYS A 91 17.26 1.80 9.02
C LYS A 91 16.60 3.07 8.49
N GLU A 92 16.76 3.35 7.19
CA GLU A 92 16.11 4.47 6.53
C GLU A 92 14.58 4.31 6.49
N CYS A 93 14.08 3.10 6.23
CA CYS A 93 12.64 2.81 6.30
C CYS A 93 12.07 3.04 7.70
N ILE A 94 12.76 2.56 8.75
CA ILE A 94 12.34 2.79 10.14
C ILE A 94 12.33 4.29 10.45
N ARG A 95 13.41 5.00 10.10
CA ARG A 95 13.50 6.45 10.30
C ARG A 95 12.36 7.20 9.61
N LEU A 96 12.00 6.82 8.39
CA LEU A 96 10.90 7.44 7.65
C LEU A 96 9.54 7.18 8.31
N LEU A 97 9.31 5.96 8.80
CA LEU A 97 8.08 5.62 9.53
C LEU A 97 7.98 6.41 10.84
N HIS A 98 9.08 6.59 11.57
CA HIS A 98 9.13 7.42 12.78
C HIS A 98 8.83 8.89 12.45
N GLU A 99 9.46 9.42 11.40
CA GLU A 99 9.23 10.79 10.95
C GLU A 99 7.75 11.03 10.57
N ALA A 100 7.09 10.04 9.95
CA ALA A 100 5.66 10.11 9.66
C ALA A 100 4.82 10.21 10.95
N VAL A 101 5.16 9.45 12.00
CA VAL A 101 4.49 9.55 13.31
C VAL A 101 4.73 10.93 13.93
N GLU A 102 5.96 11.44 13.91
CA GLU A 102 6.32 12.76 14.45
C GLU A 102 5.62 13.91 13.73
N ARG A 103 5.34 13.73 12.44
CA ARG A 103 4.57 14.65 11.61
C ARG A 103 3.05 14.51 11.80
N GLY A 104 2.57 13.59 12.63
CA GLY A 104 1.15 13.48 12.99
C GLY A 104 0.34 12.46 12.19
N VAL A 105 0.98 11.55 11.45
CA VAL A 105 0.27 10.40 10.86
C VAL A 105 -0.15 9.45 11.98
N THR A 106 -1.41 9.05 11.99
CA THR A 106 -1.95 8.06 12.96
C THR A 106 -2.51 6.81 12.29
N LEU A 107 -2.51 6.72 10.95
CA LEU A 107 -2.91 5.54 10.20
C LEU A 107 -1.76 5.03 9.34
N PHE A 108 -1.31 3.81 9.63
CA PHE A 108 -0.28 3.10 8.87
C PHE A 108 -0.87 1.81 8.30
N ASP A 109 -0.78 1.63 7.00
CA ASP A 109 -1.45 0.52 6.31
C ASP A 109 -0.45 -0.42 5.63
N THR A 110 -0.51 -1.71 5.99
CA THR A 110 0.32 -2.79 5.42
C THR A 110 -0.56 -3.95 4.95
N ALA A 111 0.01 -5.09 4.56
CA ALA A 111 -0.73 -6.29 4.18
C ALA A 111 0.17 -7.53 4.25
N ILE A 112 -0.43 -8.70 4.48
CA ILE A 112 0.29 -9.98 4.50
C ILE A 112 1.04 -10.29 3.19
N ILE A 113 0.51 -9.83 2.05
CA ILE A 113 1.05 -10.10 0.70
C ILE A 113 2.25 -9.21 0.34
N TYR A 114 2.51 -8.13 1.09
CA TYR A 114 3.59 -7.20 0.76
C TYR A 114 4.95 -7.81 1.10
N GLY A 115 5.69 -8.17 0.05
CA GLY A 115 7.00 -8.81 0.13
C GLY A 115 6.94 -10.14 0.88
N PRO A 116 5.89 -10.93 0.71
CA PRO A 116 4.98 -11.45 1.74
C PRO A 116 5.57 -11.63 3.15
N LEU A 117 4.78 -11.29 4.16
CA LEU A 117 5.14 -11.33 5.59
C LEU A 117 6.19 -10.29 6.01
N THR A 118 7.12 -9.90 5.13
CA THR A 118 8.23 -9.00 5.48
C THR A 118 7.81 -7.57 5.78
N ASN A 119 6.80 -7.04 5.08
CA ASN A 119 6.34 -5.66 5.31
C ASN A 119 5.63 -5.53 6.67
N GLU A 120 4.85 -6.53 7.09
CA GLU A 120 4.28 -6.58 8.45
C GLU A 120 5.38 -6.69 9.52
N ASN A 121 6.43 -7.49 9.29
CA ASN A 121 7.56 -7.56 10.22
C ASN A 121 8.28 -6.22 10.36
N LEU A 122 8.52 -5.51 9.24
CA LEU A 122 9.10 -4.17 9.25
C LEU A 122 8.20 -3.18 10.00
N ALA A 123 6.90 -3.16 9.70
CA ALA A 123 5.93 -2.30 10.36
C ALA A 123 5.87 -2.57 11.87
N GLY A 124 5.80 -3.84 12.28
CA GLY A 124 5.78 -4.21 13.69
C GLY A 124 7.06 -3.82 14.43
N GLU A 125 8.22 -3.99 13.80
CA GLU A 125 9.48 -3.53 14.38
C GLU A 125 9.54 -2.01 14.52
N ALA A 126 9.21 -1.28 13.45
CA ALA A 126 9.33 0.18 13.40
C ALA A 126 8.30 0.91 14.28
N LEU A 127 7.07 0.39 14.35
CA LEU A 127 5.92 1.13 14.86
C LEU A 127 5.46 0.70 16.26
N SER A 128 5.96 -0.44 16.77
CA SER A 128 5.52 -0.98 18.07
C SER A 128 5.74 -0.03 19.25
N GLU A 129 6.78 0.81 19.21
CA GLU A 129 7.05 1.81 20.25
C GLU A 129 6.01 2.95 20.31
N PHE A 130 5.21 3.12 19.25
CA PHE A 130 4.15 4.14 19.16
C PHE A 130 2.76 3.57 19.42
N LYS A 131 2.66 2.32 19.89
CA LYS A 131 1.37 1.69 20.22
C LYS A 131 0.57 2.60 21.19
N GLY A 132 -0.71 2.78 20.88
CA GLY A 132 -1.61 3.68 21.62
C GLY A 132 -1.60 5.13 21.13
N ARG A 133 -0.64 5.54 20.29
CA ARG A 133 -0.63 6.84 19.60
C ARG A 133 -1.04 6.75 18.14
N ILE A 134 -0.83 5.58 17.53
CA ILE A 134 -1.10 5.32 16.12
C ILE A 134 -1.87 4.01 15.95
N ASN A 135 -2.41 3.82 14.75
CA ASN A 135 -3.07 2.61 14.34
C ASN A 135 -2.31 1.99 13.15
N VAL A 136 -1.98 0.70 13.27
CA VAL A 136 -1.39 -0.09 12.19
C VAL A 136 -2.43 -1.08 11.69
N THR A 137 -2.86 -0.93 10.45
CA THR A 137 -3.87 -1.75 9.78
C THR A 137 -3.21 -2.74 8.83
N THR A 138 -3.86 -3.88 8.64
CA THR A 138 -3.36 -4.90 7.71
C THR A 138 -4.52 -5.60 6.99
N LYS A 139 -4.17 -6.52 6.09
CA LYS A 139 -5.12 -7.16 5.18
C LYS A 139 -4.86 -8.66 5.04
N PHE A 140 -5.94 -9.40 4.83
CA PHE A 140 -5.94 -10.84 4.50
C PHE A 140 -6.54 -11.08 3.12
N GLY A 141 -6.58 -12.36 2.70
CA GLY A 141 -7.35 -12.80 1.55
C GLY A 141 -6.50 -13.15 0.33
N HIS A 142 -5.27 -12.67 0.21
CA HIS A 142 -4.32 -13.26 -0.75
C HIS A 142 -3.69 -14.52 -0.15
N GLU A 143 -3.73 -15.63 -0.89
CA GLU A 143 -3.15 -16.88 -0.44
C GLU A 143 -1.61 -16.79 -0.47
N VAL A 144 -1.02 -17.01 0.70
CA VAL A 144 0.41 -17.09 0.94
C VAL A 144 0.75 -18.48 1.47
N ILE A 145 1.63 -19.18 0.74
CA ILE A 145 2.16 -20.50 1.10
C ILE A 145 3.68 -20.40 1.13
N ASP A 146 4.31 -20.86 2.21
CA ASP A 146 5.77 -20.84 2.39
C ASP A 146 6.41 -19.47 2.11
N GLY A 147 5.75 -18.40 2.58
CA GLY A 147 6.20 -17.02 2.40
C GLY A 147 6.07 -16.48 0.98
N LYS A 148 5.32 -17.15 0.10
CA LYS A 148 5.12 -16.73 -1.30
C LYS A 148 3.63 -16.59 -1.61
N GLY A 149 3.27 -15.50 -2.28
CA GLY A 149 1.93 -15.33 -2.83
C GLY A 149 1.70 -16.29 -3.99
N THR A 150 0.55 -16.95 -4.01
CA THR A 150 0.19 -17.89 -5.09
C THR A 150 -0.55 -17.22 -6.25
N GLY A 151 -1.01 -15.98 -6.04
CA GLY A 151 -1.88 -15.25 -6.96
C GLY A 151 -3.38 -15.53 -6.77
N ARG A 152 -3.73 -16.55 -5.97
CA ARG A 152 -5.12 -16.87 -5.61
C ARG A 152 -5.59 -16.12 -4.38
N GLN A 153 -6.90 -16.14 -4.18
CA GLN A 153 -7.55 -15.66 -2.99
C GLN A 153 -7.92 -16.84 -2.09
N ASP A 154 -7.80 -16.64 -0.78
CA ASP A 154 -8.27 -17.57 0.23
C ASP A 154 -8.83 -16.77 1.41
N SER A 155 -10.16 -16.61 1.41
CA SER A 155 -10.91 -15.96 2.49
C SER A 155 -11.71 -16.96 3.32
N ARG A 156 -11.37 -18.25 3.29
CA ARG A 156 -12.05 -19.25 4.14
C ARG A 156 -11.88 -18.91 5.63
N PRO A 157 -12.88 -19.17 6.49
CA PRO A 157 -12.84 -18.79 7.90
C PRO A 157 -11.56 -19.23 8.64
N ALA A 158 -11.10 -20.45 8.38
CA ALA A 158 -9.87 -20.98 8.97
C ALA A 158 -8.63 -20.17 8.57
N THR A 159 -8.55 -19.75 7.30
CA THR A 159 -7.44 -18.92 6.79
C THR A 159 -7.48 -17.52 7.36
N ILE A 160 -8.67 -16.89 7.43
CA ILE A 160 -8.84 -15.55 8.04
C ILE A 160 -8.34 -15.57 9.49
N ARG A 161 -8.78 -16.55 10.28
CA ARG A 161 -8.38 -16.69 11.68
C ARG A 161 -6.87 -16.89 11.83
N ARG A 162 -6.28 -17.79 11.03
CA ARG A 162 -4.83 -18.00 11.01
C ARG A 162 -4.08 -16.70 10.69
N TYR A 163 -4.48 -15.99 9.62
CA TYR A 163 -3.82 -14.74 9.24
C TYR A 163 -3.97 -13.66 10.30
N CYS A 164 -5.11 -13.56 10.97
CA CYS A 164 -5.29 -12.66 12.11
C CYS A 164 -4.24 -12.92 13.21
N GLU A 165 -4.10 -14.15 13.67
CA GLU A 165 -3.12 -14.52 14.71
C GLU A 165 -1.69 -14.23 14.30
N GLU A 166 -1.33 -14.61 13.07
CA GLU A 166 0.02 -14.41 12.61
C GLU A 166 0.35 -12.93 12.39
N SER A 167 -0.59 -12.14 11.88
CA SER A 167 -0.44 -10.70 11.71
C SER A 167 -0.31 -9.98 13.05
N LEU A 168 -1.10 -10.35 14.07
CA LEU A 168 -0.94 -9.84 15.44
C LEU A 168 0.50 -10.06 15.95
N ARG A 169 1.04 -11.26 15.75
CA ARG A 169 2.43 -11.59 16.13
C ARG A 169 3.47 -10.77 15.37
N ARG A 170 3.35 -10.66 14.04
CA ARG A 170 4.30 -9.91 13.20
C ARG A 170 4.27 -8.41 13.50
N LEU A 171 3.08 -7.86 13.70
CA LEU A 171 2.86 -6.45 14.02
C LEU A 171 3.11 -6.10 15.49
N ARG A 172 3.29 -7.11 16.36
CA ARG A 172 3.46 -6.94 17.82
C ARG A 172 2.27 -6.22 18.46
N LEU A 173 1.06 -6.61 18.06
CA LEU A 173 -0.21 -6.06 18.54
C LEU A 173 -1.00 -7.14 19.28
N ASP A 174 -1.77 -6.72 20.28
CA ASP A 174 -2.71 -7.60 20.99
C ASP A 174 -4.08 -7.62 20.28
N SER A 175 -4.36 -6.58 19.50
CA SER A 175 -5.61 -6.41 18.75
C SER A 175 -5.33 -5.55 17.51
N LEU A 176 -5.85 -5.94 16.35
CA LEU A 176 -5.75 -5.19 15.10
C LEU A 176 -6.75 -4.01 15.14
N PRO A 177 -6.29 -2.75 15.05
CA PRO A 177 -7.19 -1.60 14.96
C PRO A 177 -8.18 -1.72 13.81
N MET A 178 -7.72 -2.24 12.66
CA MET A 178 -8.57 -2.57 11.53
C MET A 178 -7.96 -3.69 10.67
N PHE A 179 -8.79 -4.63 10.23
CA PHE A 179 -8.40 -5.76 9.37
C PHE A 179 -9.22 -5.77 8.07
N TYR A 180 -8.55 -5.65 6.92
CA TYR A 180 -9.22 -5.59 5.61
C TYR A 180 -9.24 -6.95 4.90
N GLN A 181 -10.33 -7.28 4.23
CA GLN A 181 -10.27 -8.24 3.13
C GLN A 181 -9.63 -7.55 1.92
N HIS A 182 -8.43 -7.96 1.51
CA HIS A 182 -7.63 -7.27 0.50
C HIS A 182 -8.19 -7.41 -0.93
N ARG A 183 -8.82 -8.55 -1.24
CA ARG A 183 -9.57 -8.79 -2.48
C ARG A 183 -10.69 -9.77 -2.16
N ALA A 184 -11.84 -9.59 -2.80
CA ALA A 184 -12.92 -10.56 -2.72
C ALA A 184 -12.45 -11.94 -3.20
N ASP A 185 -12.82 -12.99 -2.46
CA ASP A 185 -12.61 -14.37 -2.85
C ASP A 185 -13.87 -14.88 -3.57
N PRO A 186 -13.79 -15.28 -4.84
CA PRO A 186 -14.96 -15.79 -5.56
C PRO A 186 -15.53 -17.09 -4.97
N ASN A 187 -14.75 -17.81 -4.16
CA ASN A 187 -15.16 -19.08 -3.57
C ASN A 187 -15.66 -18.94 -2.12
N THR A 188 -15.54 -17.77 -1.49
CA THR A 188 -16.01 -17.53 -0.13
C THR A 188 -16.96 -16.34 -0.09
N PRO A 189 -18.26 -16.54 0.22
CA PRO A 189 -19.25 -15.45 0.26
C PRO A 189 -18.88 -14.34 1.24
N ALA A 190 -19.25 -13.10 0.91
CA ALA A 190 -18.95 -11.92 1.71
C ALA A 190 -19.57 -11.99 3.12
N GLU A 191 -20.74 -12.60 3.24
CA GLU A 191 -21.46 -12.83 4.48
C GLU A 191 -20.68 -13.79 5.41
N GLU A 192 -20.04 -14.81 4.86
CA GLU A 192 -19.23 -15.78 5.62
C GLU A 192 -17.93 -15.12 6.12
N VAL A 193 -17.31 -14.30 5.28
CA VAL A 193 -16.16 -13.46 5.68
C VAL A 193 -16.58 -12.51 6.80
N ALA A 194 -17.70 -11.79 6.65
CA ALA A 194 -18.21 -10.86 7.64
C ALA A 194 -18.54 -11.54 8.98
N ALA A 195 -19.14 -12.74 8.94
CA ALA A 195 -19.44 -13.52 10.14
C ALA A 195 -18.14 -13.93 10.87
N THR A 196 -17.13 -14.38 10.13
CA THR A 196 -15.82 -14.73 10.70
C THR A 196 -15.17 -13.52 11.38
N ILE A 197 -15.23 -12.36 10.74
CA ILE A 197 -14.71 -11.12 11.31
C ILE A 197 -15.50 -10.68 12.53
N ALA A 198 -16.83 -10.81 12.53
CA ALA A 198 -17.66 -10.51 13.69
C ALA A 198 -17.24 -11.35 14.91
N ASP A 199 -16.88 -12.62 14.72
CA ASP A 199 -16.37 -13.45 15.80
C ASP A 199 -14.98 -13.01 16.27
N LEU A 200 -14.06 -12.66 15.37
CA LEU A 200 -12.76 -12.09 15.74
C LEU A 200 -12.88 -10.75 16.49
N ILE A 201 -13.92 -9.97 16.20
CA ILE A 201 -14.26 -8.76 16.96
C ILE A 201 -14.76 -9.11 18.37
N LYS A 202 -15.66 -10.09 18.51
CA LYS A 202 -16.11 -10.57 19.82
C LYS A 202 -14.96 -11.13 20.66
N GLU A 203 -13.98 -11.78 20.02
CA GLU A 203 -12.76 -12.28 20.65
C GLU A 203 -11.76 -11.17 21.03
N GLY A 204 -11.99 -9.93 20.60
CA GLY A 204 -11.12 -8.78 20.88
C GLY A 204 -9.86 -8.71 20.01
N LYS A 205 -9.69 -9.62 19.04
CA LYS A 205 -8.52 -9.69 18.16
C LYS A 205 -8.54 -8.66 17.04
N VAL A 206 -9.73 -8.24 16.64
CA VAL A 206 -9.97 -7.21 15.63
C VAL A 206 -10.89 -6.16 16.24
N GLN A 207 -10.62 -4.88 16.03
CA GLN A 207 -11.49 -3.80 16.55
C GLN A 207 -12.47 -3.32 15.48
N ARG A 208 -12.01 -3.21 14.24
CA ARG A 208 -12.76 -2.76 13.06
C ARG A 208 -12.37 -3.58 11.84
N TRP A 209 -13.14 -3.48 10.78
CA TRP A 209 -12.81 -4.17 9.53
C TRP A 209 -13.30 -3.42 8.30
N GLY A 210 -12.71 -3.78 7.17
CA GLY A 210 -13.02 -3.19 5.88
C GLY A 210 -12.83 -4.18 4.75
N MET A 211 -13.11 -3.73 3.53
CA MET A 211 -12.93 -4.51 2.32
C MET A 211 -12.27 -3.64 1.26
N CYS A 212 -11.52 -4.26 0.36
CA CYS A 212 -10.91 -3.57 -0.77
C CYS A 212 -11.44 -4.08 -2.10
N GLU A 213 -11.64 -3.18 -3.06
CA GLU A 213 -12.04 -3.52 -4.44
C GLU A 213 -13.25 -4.44 -4.55
N VAL A 214 -14.35 -4.01 -3.93
CA VAL A 214 -15.63 -4.73 -3.91
C VAL A 214 -16.75 -3.92 -4.55
N SER A 215 -17.75 -4.61 -5.11
CA SER A 215 -18.95 -3.98 -5.65
C SER A 215 -19.90 -3.50 -4.55
N ALA A 216 -20.80 -2.57 -4.88
CA ALA A 216 -21.90 -2.13 -4.04
C ALA A 216 -22.70 -3.30 -3.42
N GLU A 217 -23.02 -4.32 -4.23
CA GLU A 217 -23.75 -5.51 -3.77
C GLU A 217 -22.99 -6.28 -2.69
N THR A 218 -21.69 -6.51 -2.89
CA THR A 218 -20.82 -7.18 -1.91
C THR A 218 -20.73 -6.37 -0.61
N ILE A 219 -20.68 -5.04 -0.70
CA ILE A 219 -20.67 -4.15 0.47
C ILE A 219 -21.95 -4.32 1.28
N HIS A 220 -23.13 -4.29 0.65
CA HIS A 220 -24.41 -4.47 1.36
C HIS A 220 -24.47 -5.83 2.08
N LYS A 221 -24.10 -6.91 1.39
CA LYS A 221 -24.10 -8.27 1.94
C LYS A 221 -23.21 -8.38 3.19
N ALA A 222 -21.98 -7.90 3.10
CA ALA A 222 -21.04 -7.90 4.22
C ALA A 222 -21.50 -7.01 5.38
N HIS A 223 -21.91 -5.77 5.09
CA HIS A 223 -22.29 -4.78 6.10
C HIS A 223 -23.51 -5.23 6.93
N ALA A 224 -24.46 -5.92 6.31
CA ALA A 224 -25.64 -6.45 6.98
C ALA A 224 -25.30 -7.47 8.09
N ILE A 225 -24.17 -8.16 7.98
CA ILE A 225 -23.70 -9.14 8.98
C ILE A 225 -22.78 -8.48 10.01
N CYS A 226 -21.83 -7.68 9.55
CA CYS A 226 -20.87 -6.98 10.40
C CYS A 226 -20.60 -5.57 9.84
N PRO A 227 -20.96 -4.49 10.56
CA PRO A 227 -20.80 -3.14 10.03
C PRO A 227 -19.37 -2.83 9.57
N LEU A 228 -19.23 -2.44 8.32
CA LEU A 228 -17.97 -2.06 7.71
C LEU A 228 -17.53 -0.68 8.18
N THR A 229 -16.24 -0.55 8.49
CA THR A 229 -15.61 0.73 8.87
C THR A 229 -15.16 1.51 7.64
N ALA A 230 -14.51 0.85 6.68
CA ALA A 230 -14.12 1.51 5.45
C ALA A 230 -14.05 0.56 4.25
N ILE A 231 -14.21 1.15 3.06
CA ILE A 231 -13.86 0.56 1.76
C ILE A 231 -12.58 1.23 1.26
N GLN A 232 -11.64 0.42 0.79
CA GLN A 232 -10.41 0.90 0.16
C GLN A 232 -10.39 0.52 -1.32
N SER A 233 -10.39 1.52 -2.21
CA SER A 233 -10.39 1.30 -3.66
C SER A 233 -9.57 2.37 -4.38
N GLU A 234 -9.06 2.03 -5.56
CA GLU A 234 -8.35 2.95 -6.45
C GLU A 234 -9.25 4.16 -6.77
N TYR A 235 -8.73 5.36 -6.51
CA TYR A 235 -9.45 6.59 -6.82
C TYR A 235 -8.51 7.78 -6.95
N HIS A 236 -8.45 8.34 -8.16
CA HIS A 236 -7.68 9.54 -8.46
C HIS A 236 -8.24 10.22 -9.73
N LEU A 237 -7.67 11.35 -10.13
CA LEU A 237 -8.18 12.15 -11.25
C LEU A 237 -8.34 11.39 -12.58
N MET A 238 -7.58 10.31 -12.76
CA MET A 238 -7.61 9.47 -13.97
C MET A 238 -8.36 8.14 -13.76
N HIS A 239 -8.77 7.81 -12.53
CA HIS A 239 -9.52 6.62 -12.19
C HIS A 239 -10.68 7.00 -11.26
N ARG A 240 -11.88 7.17 -11.81
CA ARG A 240 -13.06 7.70 -11.10
C ARG A 240 -14.25 6.74 -11.09
N LEU A 241 -14.04 5.47 -11.42
CA LEU A 241 -15.12 4.49 -11.59
C LEU A 241 -16.01 4.34 -10.34
N VAL A 242 -15.43 4.52 -9.14
CA VAL A 242 -16.15 4.47 -7.86
C VAL A 242 -17.25 5.55 -7.71
N GLU A 243 -17.21 6.61 -8.52
CA GLU A 243 -18.25 7.64 -8.58
C GLU A 243 -19.49 7.18 -9.38
N GLU A 244 -19.34 6.19 -10.26
CA GLU A 244 -20.38 5.75 -11.21
C GLU A 244 -20.88 4.33 -10.92
N ASN A 245 -20.07 3.48 -10.30
CA ASN A 245 -20.39 2.07 -10.06
C ASN A 245 -21.17 1.80 -8.75
N GLY A 246 -21.62 2.86 -8.08
CA GLY A 246 -22.40 2.81 -6.84
C GLY A 246 -21.60 2.61 -5.55
N VAL A 247 -20.28 2.39 -5.60
CA VAL A 247 -19.47 2.15 -4.38
C VAL A 247 -19.49 3.37 -3.45
N LEU A 248 -19.26 4.58 -3.98
CA LEU A 248 -19.31 5.79 -3.16
C LEU A 248 -20.71 6.09 -2.63
N ASP A 249 -21.76 5.77 -3.39
CA ASP A 249 -23.14 5.99 -2.95
C ASP A 249 -23.49 5.08 -1.78
N VAL A 250 -23.16 3.79 -1.87
CA VAL A 250 -23.36 2.85 -0.76
C VAL A 250 -22.52 3.23 0.47
N CYS A 251 -21.30 3.72 0.28
CA CYS A 251 -20.50 4.22 1.40
C CYS A 251 -21.17 5.39 2.12
N ARG A 252 -21.78 6.33 1.38
CA ARG A 252 -22.53 7.45 1.96
C ARG A 252 -23.80 6.97 2.65
N GLU A 253 -24.57 6.09 2.00
CA GLU A 253 -25.81 5.54 2.53
C GLU A 253 -25.59 4.82 3.87
N LEU A 254 -24.58 3.96 3.95
CA LEU A 254 -24.32 3.11 5.11
C LEU A 254 -23.37 3.74 6.13
N GLY A 255 -22.91 4.98 5.90
CA GLY A 255 -21.97 5.68 6.78
C GLY A 255 -20.63 4.96 6.90
N ILE A 256 -20.10 4.43 5.78
CA ILE A 256 -18.81 3.75 5.68
C ILE A 256 -17.75 4.75 5.19
N GLY A 257 -16.55 4.71 5.77
CA GLY A 257 -15.43 5.52 5.29
C GLY A 257 -14.94 5.05 3.91
N PHE A 258 -14.45 5.98 3.09
CA PHE A 258 -13.79 5.64 1.83
C PHE A 258 -12.31 6.02 1.90
N VAL A 259 -11.42 5.06 1.65
CA VAL A 259 -9.97 5.23 1.70
C VAL A 259 -9.41 5.06 0.28
N PRO A 260 -9.14 6.17 -0.44
CA PRO A 260 -8.55 6.08 -1.78
C PRO A 260 -7.08 5.66 -1.70
N TYR A 261 -6.59 4.96 -2.73
CA TYR A 261 -5.15 4.74 -2.96
C TYR A 261 -4.75 5.05 -4.41
#